data_AF-A0A6M0AHN0-F1
#
_entry.id   AF-A0A6M0AHN0-F1
#
_cell.length_a   1.000
_cell.length_b   1.000
_cell.length_c   1.000
_cell.angle_alpha   90.00
_cell.angle_beta   90.00
_cell.angle_gamma   90.00
#
_symmetry.space_group_name_H-M   'P 1'
#
loop_
_entity.id
_entity.type
_entity.pdbx_description
1 polymer ?
#
loop_
_entity_poly.entity_id
_entity_poly.type
_entity_poly.pdbx_seq_one_letter_code
_entity_poly.pdbx_strand_id
1 'polypeptide(L)'
;MTTWRDSKESEIRHISLPEQQVYNHLLQWVRVESPKQSIERFQRLFLDGVGYEDFEIWLALEKIVMDKRAPTEFRFVVNRCCHILINHWHLKPNTRRAVQELVALFDHVP
;
A
#
# COMPACT_ATOMS: atom_id res chain seq x y z
N MET A 1 20.23 7.17 19.99
CA MET A 1 19.62 5.83 19.88
C MET A 1 18.22 5.92 20.44
N THR A 2 17.32 6.52 19.66
CA THR A 2 15.97 6.89 20.10
C THR A 2 15.01 5.82 19.62
N THR A 3 14.38 5.18 20.59
CA THR A 3 13.29 4.22 20.45
C THR A 3 12.13 4.87 19.69
N TRP A 4 11.77 4.27 18.56
CA TRP A 4 10.65 4.64 17.66
C TRP A 4 9.25 4.53 18.30
N ARG A 5 9.16 4.39 19.62
CA ARG A 5 7.93 4.05 20.34
C ARG A 5 7.22 5.26 20.96
N ASP A 6 7.86 6.44 21.01
CA ASP A 6 7.40 7.56 21.85
C ASP A 6 7.07 8.86 21.09
N SER A 7 6.92 8.83 19.76
CA SER A 7 6.53 10.02 18.98
C SER A 7 5.10 9.88 18.43
N LYS A 8 4.09 10.19 19.24
CA LYS A 8 2.66 10.26 18.86
C LYS A 8 2.09 8.89 18.44
N GLU A 9 1.24 8.21 19.22
CA GLU A 9 -0.14 8.67 19.43
C GLU A 9 -0.58 9.66 18.34
N SER A 10 -0.47 9.19 17.09
CA SER A 10 -1.04 9.83 15.93
C SER A 10 -2.49 10.17 16.27
N GLU A 11 -2.83 11.46 16.23
CA GLU A 11 -4.20 11.91 15.95
C GLU A 11 -4.84 10.87 15.04
N ILE A 12 -5.93 10.26 15.48
CA ILE A 12 -6.58 9.15 14.76
C ILE A 12 -6.85 9.66 13.34
N ARG A 13 -6.00 9.27 12.39
CA ARG A 13 -6.06 9.77 11.03
C ARG A 13 -7.38 9.30 10.44
N HIS A 14 -8.22 10.25 10.03
CA HIS A 14 -9.47 9.92 9.41
C HIS A 14 -9.22 9.29 8.04
N ILE A 15 -9.50 7.98 7.91
CA ILE A 15 -9.39 7.27 6.64
C ILE A 15 -10.48 7.79 5.71
N SER A 16 -10.07 8.34 4.57
CA SER A 16 -10.99 8.82 3.56
C SER A 16 -11.69 7.67 2.82
N LEU A 17 -12.84 7.94 2.20
CA LEU A 17 -13.52 6.93 1.38
C LEU A 17 -12.63 6.39 0.24
N PRO A 18 -11.89 7.23 -0.53
CA PRO A 18 -10.98 6.73 -1.57
C PRO A 18 -9.89 5.79 -1.02
N GLU A 19 -9.32 6.11 0.14
CA GLU A 19 -8.38 5.20 0.80
C GLU A 19 -9.00 3.86 1.15
N GLN A 20 -10.22 3.88 1.72
CA GLN A 20 -10.93 2.66 2.06
C GLN A 20 -11.22 1.81 0.81
N GLN A 21 -11.51 2.43 -0.34
CA GLN A 21 -11.68 1.73 -1.62
C GLN A 21 -10.39 1.01 -2.04
N VAL A 22 -9.26 1.71 -2.01
CA VAL A 22 -7.94 1.13 -2.32
C VAL A 22 -7.60 -0.02 -1.35
N TYR A 23 -7.82 0.17 -0.04
CA TYR A 23 -7.54 -0.87 0.96
C TYR A 23 -8.42 -2.11 0.78
N ASN A 24 -9.71 -1.92 0.53
CA ASN A 24 -10.65 -3.02 0.29
C ASN A 24 -10.28 -3.79 -0.96
N HIS A 25 -9.85 -3.09 -2.01
CA HIS A 25 -9.36 -3.71 -3.23
C HIS A 25 -8.16 -4.63 -2.93
N LEU A 26 -7.12 -4.12 -2.26
CA LEU A 26 -5.96 -4.93 -1.84
C LEU A 26 -6.37 -6.15 -1.02
N LEU A 27 -7.29 -5.99 -0.06
CA LEU A 27 -7.79 -7.09 0.77
C LEU A 27 -8.50 -8.18 -0.02
N GLN A 28 -9.13 -7.84 -1.16
CA GLN A 28 -9.81 -8.80 -2.02
C GLN A 28 -8.81 -9.65 -2.80
N TRP A 29 -7.86 -9.05 -3.53
CA TRP A 29 -6.96 -9.81 -4.40
C TRP A 29 -5.82 -10.50 -3.65
N VAL A 30 -5.31 -9.95 -2.55
CA VAL A 30 -4.23 -10.61 -1.78
C VAL A 30 -4.63 -12.00 -1.27
N ARG A 31 -5.93 -12.27 -1.11
CA ARG A 31 -6.46 -13.57 -0.67
C ARG A 31 -6.39 -14.64 -1.75
N VAL A 32 -6.47 -14.25 -3.02
CA VAL A 32 -6.56 -15.16 -4.16
C VAL A 32 -5.27 -15.22 -4.97
N GLU A 33 -4.45 -14.16 -4.92
CA GLU A 33 -3.22 -14.04 -5.69
C GLU A 33 -2.00 -14.58 -4.94
N SER A 34 -0.99 -14.99 -5.72
CA SER A 34 0.34 -15.29 -5.18
C SER A 34 1.05 -14.00 -4.73
N PRO A 35 2.03 -14.09 -3.80
CA PRO A 35 2.80 -12.92 -3.39
C PRO A 35 3.43 -12.15 -4.56
N LYS A 36 3.93 -12.86 -5.58
CA LYS A 36 4.50 -12.23 -6.78
C LYS A 36 3.46 -11.40 -7.54
N GLN A 37 2.30 -11.98 -7.85
CA GLN A 37 1.21 -11.25 -8.53
C GLN A 37 0.76 -10.04 -7.72
N SER A 38 0.70 -10.21 -6.40
CA SER A 38 0.34 -9.13 -5.50
C SER A 38 1.35 -7.96 -5.51
N ILE A 39 2.65 -8.25 -5.60
CA ILE A 39 3.71 -7.24 -5.74
C ILE A 39 3.60 -6.54 -7.10
N GLU A 40 3.38 -7.29 -8.18
CA GLU A 40 3.21 -6.72 -9.52
C GLU A 40 2.01 -5.76 -9.58
N ARG A 41 0.87 -6.12 -8.96
CA ARG A 41 -0.29 -5.21 -8.88
C ARG A 41 0.00 -3.98 -8.04
N PHE A 42 0.71 -4.13 -6.92
CA PHE A 42 1.12 -3.01 -6.10
C PHE A 42 2.00 -2.02 -6.89
N GLN A 43 2.99 -2.54 -7.63
CA GLN A 43 3.84 -1.74 -8.50
C GLN A 43 3.02 -0.99 -9.57
N ARG A 44 2.12 -1.70 -10.29
CA ARG A 44 1.26 -1.07 -11.30
C ARG A 44 0.37 0.03 -10.73
N LEU A 45 -0.16 -0.19 -9.52
CA LEU A 45 -1.05 0.79 -8.87
C LEU A 45 -0.29 2.04 -8.41
N PHE A 46 0.84 1.89 -7.74
CA PHE A 46 1.51 3.01 -7.06
C PHE A 46 2.71 3.61 -7.78
N LEU A 47 3.40 2.83 -8.62
CA LEU A 47 4.70 3.20 -9.18
C LEU A 47 4.66 3.43 -10.69
N ASP A 48 3.94 2.59 -11.44
CA ASP A 48 3.93 2.70 -12.90
C ASP A 48 3.06 3.89 -13.38
N GLY A 49 2.10 4.32 -12.58
CA GLY A 49 1.34 5.57 -12.80
C GLY A 49 0.42 5.58 -14.02
N VAL A 50 0.27 4.46 -14.73
CA VAL A 50 -0.63 4.29 -15.87
C VAL A 50 -1.13 2.84 -15.97
N GLY A 51 -2.37 2.66 -16.44
CA GLY A 51 -2.85 1.35 -16.88
C GLY A 51 -3.30 0.40 -15.77
N TYR A 52 -3.74 0.92 -14.61
CA TYR A 52 -4.38 0.06 -13.62
C TYR A 52 -5.71 -0.48 -14.14
N GLU A 53 -5.91 -1.78 -13.98
CA GLU A 53 -6.99 -2.56 -14.61
C GLU A 53 -8.38 -2.14 -14.12
N ASP A 54 -8.47 -1.74 -12.85
CA ASP A 54 -9.71 -1.34 -12.20
C ASP A 54 -9.81 0.19 -12.17
N PHE A 55 -10.63 0.74 -13.07
CA PHE A 55 -10.79 2.18 -13.25
C PHE A 55 -11.29 2.89 -11.99
N GLU A 56 -12.16 2.27 -11.20
CA GLU A 56 -12.69 2.90 -9.98
C GLU A 56 -11.60 3.01 -8.91
N ILE A 57 -10.71 2.03 -8.83
CA ILE A 57 -9.56 2.05 -7.92
C ILE A 57 -8.51 3.03 -8.39
N TRP A 58 -8.30 3.14 -9.70
CA TRP A 58 -7.45 4.18 -10.28
C TRP A 58 -7.95 5.59 -9.91
N LEU A 59 -9.24 5.86 -10.11
CA LEU A 59 -9.87 7.13 -9.72
C LEU A 59 -9.81 7.38 -8.21
N ALA A 60 -9.95 6.33 -7.39
CA ALA A 60 -9.79 6.46 -5.95
C ALA A 60 -8.36 6.89 -5.59
N LEU A 61 -7.35 6.27 -6.22
CA LEU A 61 -5.96 6.66 -6.01
C LEU A 61 -5.68 8.09 -6.48
N GLU A 62 -6.19 8.49 -7.64
CA GLU A 62 -6.07 9.86 -8.15
C GLU A 62 -6.62 10.88 -7.13
N LYS A 63 -7.79 10.63 -6.56
CA LYS A 63 -8.37 11.49 -5.51
C LYS A 63 -7.48 11.60 -4.26
N ILE A 64 -6.79 10.51 -3.89
CA ILE A 64 -5.84 10.52 -2.76
C ILE A 64 -4.63 11.39 -3.10
N VAL A 65 -4.05 11.21 -4.29
CA VAL A 65 -2.83 11.94 -4.72
C VAL A 65 -3.13 13.43 -4.93
N MET A 66 -4.34 13.77 -5.38
CA MET A 66 -4.77 15.16 -5.58
C MET A 66 -5.32 15.83 -4.31
N ASP A 67 -5.46 15.13 -3.18
CA ASP A 67 -5.85 15.74 -1.91
C ASP A 67 -4.75 16.70 -1.44
N LYS A 68 -5.15 17.87 -0.93
CA LYS A 68 -4.23 18.89 -0.39
C LYS A 68 -3.30 18.37 0.73
N ARG A 69 -3.66 17.27 1.39
CA ARG A 69 -2.87 16.61 2.45
C ARG A 69 -1.94 15.52 1.91
N ALA A 70 -2.01 15.18 0.63
CA ALA A 70 -1.18 14.13 0.03
C ALA A 70 0.33 14.28 0.33
N PRO A 71 0.93 15.49 0.30
CA PRO A 71 2.37 15.65 0.60
C PRO A 71 2.77 15.15 2.00
N THR A 72 1.87 15.20 2.98
CA THR A 72 2.15 14.78 4.36
C THR A 72 1.56 13.40 4.68
N GLU A 73 0.48 13.02 4.01
CA GLU A 73 -0.31 11.85 4.35
C GLU A 73 -0.23 10.66 3.39
N PHE A 74 0.18 10.86 2.13
CA PHE A 74 0.18 9.78 1.13
C PHE A 74 1.05 8.59 1.54
N ARG A 75 2.17 8.86 2.22
CA ARG A 75 3.03 7.81 2.82
C ARG A 75 2.29 6.87 3.75
N PHE A 76 1.24 7.33 4.45
CA PHE A 76 0.44 6.46 5.33
C PHE A 76 -0.45 5.51 4.53
N VAL A 77 -0.92 5.95 3.36
CA VAL A 77 -1.68 5.10 2.44
C VAL A 77 -0.81 3.98 1.90
N VAL A 78 0.37 4.33 1.38
CA VAL A 78 1.36 3.36 0.88
C VAL A 78 1.76 2.39 1.99
N ASN A 79 2.10 2.90 3.19
CA ASN A 79 2.47 2.07 4.32
C ASN A 79 1.34 1.11 4.74
N ARG A 80 0.09 1.57 4.78
CA ARG A 80 -1.06 0.73 5.08
C ARG A 80 -1.23 -0.38 4.04
N CYS A 81 -1.02 -0.06 2.77
CA CYS A 81 -1.08 -1.03 1.68
C CYS A 81 0.03 -2.09 1.80
N CYS A 82 1.27 -1.71 2.13
CA CYS A 82 2.34 -2.67 2.43
C CYS A 82 1.98 -3.57 3.61
N HIS A 83 1.44 -3.01 4.69
CA HIS A 83 1.00 -3.80 5.85
C HIS A 83 -0.10 -4.80 5.51
N ILE A 84 -1.05 -4.46 4.63
CA ILE A 84 -2.08 -5.40 4.17
C ILE A 84 -1.43 -6.63 3.50
N LEU A 85 -0.48 -6.40 2.60
CA LEU A 85 0.23 -7.47 1.90
C LEU A 85 1.05 -8.33 2.86
N ILE A 86 1.91 -7.68 3.67
CA ILE A 86 2.80 -8.36 4.63
C ILE A 86 1.99 -9.17 5.64
N ASN A 87 0.93 -8.61 6.22
CA ASN A 87 0.11 -9.31 7.19
C ASN A 87 -0.57 -10.54 6.58
N HIS A 88 -1.02 -10.45 5.32
CA HIS A 88 -1.60 -11.61 4.65
C HIS A 88 -0.57 -12.71 4.42
N TRP A 89 0.64 -12.34 3.98
CA TRP A 89 1.70 -13.28 3.68
C TRP A 89 2.33 -13.92 4.92
N HIS A 90 2.37 -13.20 6.05
CA HIS A 90 3.00 -13.67 7.28
C HIS A 90 2.40 -14.97 7.82
N LEU A 91 1.14 -15.26 7.48
CA LEU A 91 0.45 -16.49 7.85
C LEU A 91 0.86 -17.71 7.00
N LYS A 92 1.62 -17.52 5.91
CA LYS A 92 1.99 -18.57 4.97
C LYS A 92 3.50 -18.87 5.05
N PRO A 93 3.92 -20.14 5.08
CA PRO A 93 5.34 -20.50 4.95
C PRO A 93 5.95 -19.95 3.65
N ASN A 94 7.25 -19.66 3.65
CA ASN A 94 8.04 -19.25 2.48
C ASN A 94 7.75 -17.86 1.88
N THR A 95 7.06 -16.97 2.59
CA THR A 95 6.76 -15.61 2.08
C THR A 95 7.78 -14.53 2.46
N ARG A 96 8.83 -14.88 3.22
CA ARG A 96 9.88 -13.93 3.64
C ARG A 96 10.55 -13.23 2.47
N ARG A 97 10.73 -13.94 1.36
CA ARG A 97 11.26 -13.40 0.11
C ARG A 97 10.34 -12.35 -0.52
N ALA A 98 9.03 -12.56 -0.48
CA ALA A 98 8.06 -11.61 -1.02
C ALA A 98 8.08 -10.27 -0.27
N VAL A 99 8.30 -10.29 1.06
CA VAL A 99 8.48 -9.05 1.84
C VAL A 99 9.73 -8.29 1.38
N GLN A 100 10.84 -9.00 1.13
CA GLN A 100 12.07 -8.38 0.61
C GLN A 100 11.85 -7.79 -0.79
N GLU A 101 11.17 -8.51 -1.67
CA GLU A 101 10.84 -8.05 -3.03
C GLU A 101 9.91 -6.81 -3.00
N LEU A 102 8.91 -6.78 -2.11
CA LEU A 102 8.05 -5.61 -1.92
C LEU A 102 8.85 -4.39 -1.45
N VAL A 103 9.78 -4.57 -0.51
CA VAL A 103 10.64 -3.47 -0.02
C VAL A 103 11.57 -2.96 -1.11
N ALA A 104 12.14 -3.86 -1.92
CA ALA A 104 13.06 -3.52 -3.00
C ALA A 104 12.41 -2.67 -4.12
N LEU A 105 11.07 -2.65 -4.22
CA LEU A 105 10.37 -1.72 -5.12
C LEU A 105 10.68 -0.26 -4.80
N PHE A 106 10.92 0.07 -3.53
CA PHE A 106 11.16 1.44 -3.08
C PHE A 106 12.61 1.90 -3.29
N ASP A 107 13.56 0.99 -3.50
CA ASP A 107 14.97 1.33 -3.76
C ASP A 107 15.17 2.06 -5.10
N HIS A 108 14.16 1.98 -5.98
CA HIS A 108 14.18 2.53 -7.34
C HIS A 108 13.24 3.73 -7.51
N VAL A 109 12.59 4.18 -6.42
CA VAL A 109 11.73 5.36 -6.44
C VAL A 109 12.61 6.62 -6.35
N PRO A 110 12.47 7.59 -7.28
CA PRO A 110 13.29 8.81 -7.35
C PRO A 110 13.27 9.68 -6.08
#